data_AF-A0A6G3S3R7-F1
#
_entry.id   AF-A0A6G3S3R7-F1
#
_cell.length_a   1.000
_cell.length_b   1.000
_cell.length_c   1.000
_cell.angle_alpha   90.00
_cell.angle_beta   90.00
_cell.angle_gamma   90.00
#
_symmetry.space_group_name_H-M   'P 1'
#
loop_
_entity.id
_entity.type
_entity.pdbx_description
1 polymer ?
#
loop_
_entity_poly.entity_id
_entity_poly.type
_entity_poly.pdbx_seq_one_letter_code
_entity_poly.pdbx_strand_id
1 'polypeptide(L)'
;MESLAPRYTDLAVPDASGEPAGTTVVVTDREDVAAAARTLGTECWYADPATLGEDRLGQELERHAARATTLVVAWGDGPSGGTPAYGPAVRYARAGLVLLQAVRAAGRRIHLVTLSRTDDVLPALLDGMARTAALECPLVHTAVTYEGPVTAARLRAWIAAGAARPGAR
;
A
#
# COMPACT_ATOMS: atom_id res chain seq x y z
N MET A 1 3.15 27.63 -3.09
CA MET A 1 2.19 26.66 -2.53
C MET A 1 2.21 25.46 -3.46
N GLU A 2 3.22 24.60 -3.27
CA GLU A 2 3.40 23.41 -4.11
C GLU A 2 2.22 22.46 -3.94
N SER A 3 1.69 22.00 -5.06
CA SER A 3 0.55 21.11 -5.17
C SER A 3 0.82 19.83 -4.39
N LEU A 4 0.02 19.58 -3.34
CA LEU A 4 -0.05 18.28 -2.67
C LEU A 4 -0.29 17.22 -3.75
N ALA A 5 0.63 16.26 -3.88
CA ALA A 5 0.48 15.06 -4.70
C ALA A 5 -0.96 14.53 -4.64
N PRO A 6 -1.63 14.28 -5.78
CA PRO A 6 -3.04 13.92 -5.79
C PRO A 6 -3.24 12.59 -5.05
N ARG A 7 -4.07 12.61 -4.00
CA ARG A 7 -4.74 11.39 -3.53
C ARG A 7 -5.79 11.07 -4.56
N TYR A 8 -5.70 9.88 -5.16
CA TYR A 8 -6.69 9.50 -6.15
C TYR A 8 -7.88 8.87 -5.44
N THR A 9 -9.06 9.45 -5.65
CA THR A 9 -10.32 8.87 -5.18
C THR A 9 -10.83 7.94 -6.24
N ASP A 10 -11.04 6.68 -5.87
CA ASP A 10 -11.70 5.64 -6.66
C ASP A 10 -11.33 5.72 -8.15
N LEU A 11 -10.02 5.57 -8.44
CA LEU A 11 -9.49 5.66 -9.79
C LEU A 11 -10.31 4.77 -10.72
N ALA A 12 -11.17 5.41 -11.52
CA ALA A 12 -11.81 4.77 -12.64
C ALA A 12 -10.70 4.18 -13.49
N VAL A 13 -10.90 2.92 -13.91
CA VAL A 13 -10.02 2.16 -14.80
C VAL A 13 -9.47 3.12 -15.85
N PRO A 14 -8.18 3.48 -15.82
CA PRO A 14 -7.63 4.15 -16.99
C PRO A 14 -7.70 3.14 -18.14
N ASP A 15 -7.90 3.62 -19.37
CA ASP A 15 -7.54 2.91 -20.60
C ASP A 15 -6.01 2.64 -20.67
N ALA A 16 -5.35 2.40 -19.55
CA ALA A 16 -3.99 1.92 -19.46
C ALA A 16 -4.03 0.45 -19.84
N SER A 17 -3.96 0.21 -21.15
CA SER A 17 -3.79 -1.09 -21.79
C SER A 17 -2.41 -1.71 -21.54
N GLY A 18 -1.85 -1.55 -20.33
CA GLY A 18 -0.57 -2.09 -19.93
C GLY A 18 -0.74 -2.95 -18.70
N GLU A 19 -0.51 -4.25 -18.83
CA GLU A 19 -0.26 -5.07 -17.66
C GLU A 19 0.94 -4.48 -16.88
N PRO A 20 0.86 -4.40 -15.55
CA PRO A 20 2.02 -4.01 -14.76
C PRO A 20 3.15 -5.00 -15.04
N ALA A 21 4.19 -4.55 -15.72
CA ALA A 21 5.35 -5.38 -16.02
C ALA A 21 6.13 -5.63 -14.72
N GLY A 22 5.99 -6.83 -14.15
CA GLY A 22 6.79 -7.30 -13.02
C GLY A 22 5.99 -7.90 -11.85
N THR A 23 6.71 -8.27 -10.81
CA THR A 23 6.16 -8.94 -9.62
C THR A 23 5.35 -7.95 -8.76
N THR A 24 4.04 -8.17 -8.66
CA THR A 24 3.18 -7.46 -7.71
C THR A 24 2.97 -8.28 -6.44
N VAL A 25 3.15 -7.65 -5.28
CA VAL A 25 2.84 -8.25 -3.97
C VAL A 25 1.84 -7.37 -3.24
N VAL A 26 0.76 -7.98 -2.75
CA VAL A 26 -0.26 -7.33 -1.92
C VAL A 26 -0.04 -7.72 -0.46
N VAL A 27 0.17 -6.73 0.40
CA VAL A 27 0.27 -6.90 1.86
C VAL A 27 -0.94 -6.24 2.50
N THR A 28 -1.76 -7.01 3.21
CA THR A 28 -3.04 -6.50 3.71
C THR A 28 -3.52 -7.21 4.97
N ASP A 29 -4.29 -6.51 5.79
CA ASP A 29 -5.09 -7.06 6.90
C ASP A 29 -6.58 -7.19 6.54
N ARG A 30 -6.95 -6.97 5.27
CA ARG A 30 -8.36 -6.88 4.83
C ARG A 30 -8.73 -8.05 3.93
N GLU A 31 -9.81 -8.74 4.30
CA GLU A 31 -10.27 -9.94 3.59
C GLU A 31 -10.76 -9.64 2.16
N ASP A 32 -11.42 -8.50 1.94
CA ASP A 32 -11.89 -8.09 0.60
C ASP A 32 -10.72 -7.85 -0.37
N VAL A 33 -9.66 -7.18 0.10
CA VAL A 33 -8.42 -6.98 -0.66
C VAL A 33 -7.72 -8.32 -0.92
N ALA A 34 -7.61 -9.18 0.09
CA ALA A 34 -7.02 -10.50 -0.06
C ALA A 34 -7.79 -11.39 -1.06
N ALA A 35 -9.13 -11.36 -1.01
CA ALA A 35 -9.99 -12.06 -1.96
C ALA A 35 -9.84 -11.54 -3.39
N ALA A 36 -9.75 -10.21 -3.56
CA ALA A 36 -9.48 -9.60 -4.86
C ALA A 36 -8.10 -10.01 -5.40
N ALA A 37 -7.06 -10.01 -4.57
CA ALA A 37 -5.71 -10.42 -4.96
C ALA A 37 -5.67 -11.90 -5.40
N ARG A 38 -6.32 -12.80 -4.65
CA ARG A 38 -6.48 -14.21 -5.03
C ARG A 38 -7.17 -14.37 -6.38
N THR A 39 -8.24 -13.62 -6.63
CA THR A 39 -8.96 -13.64 -7.91
C THR A 39 -8.10 -13.17 -9.07
N LEU A 40 -7.16 -12.25 -8.83
CA LEU A 40 -6.19 -11.78 -9.82
C LEU A 40 -4.99 -12.71 -10.02
N GLY A 41 -4.84 -13.76 -9.19
CA GLY A 41 -3.62 -14.58 -9.14
C GLY A 41 -2.38 -13.79 -8.68
N THR A 42 -2.59 -12.67 -7.99
CA THR A 42 -1.50 -11.84 -7.45
C THR A 42 -1.04 -12.41 -6.12
N GLU A 43 0.26 -12.38 -5.86
CA GLU A 43 0.78 -12.77 -4.56
C GLU A 43 0.18 -11.89 -3.46
N CYS A 44 -0.36 -12.54 -2.42
CA CYS A 44 -0.98 -11.87 -1.30
C CYS A 44 -0.43 -12.43 0.01
N TRP A 45 0.04 -11.52 0.87
CA TRP A 45 0.39 -11.82 2.24
C TRP A 45 -0.59 -11.13 3.18
N TYR A 46 -1.38 -11.95 3.89
CA TYR A 46 -2.25 -11.45 4.96
C TYR A 46 -1.40 -11.14 6.20
N ALA A 47 -1.26 -9.86 6.52
CA ALA A 47 -0.45 -9.36 7.60
C ALA A 47 -1.19 -8.24 8.32
N ASP A 48 -1.56 -8.52 9.57
CA ASP A 48 -2.14 -7.55 10.50
C ASP A 48 -1.05 -7.03 11.46
N PRO A 49 -0.58 -5.78 11.28
CA PRO A 49 0.37 -5.13 12.19
C PRO A 49 -0.07 -5.08 13.65
N ALA A 50 -1.38 -5.13 13.92
CA ALA A 50 -1.89 -5.10 15.28
C ALA A 50 -1.60 -6.41 16.03
N THR A 51 -1.44 -7.53 15.34
CA THR A 51 -1.27 -8.86 15.96
C THR A 51 0.05 -9.55 15.61
N LEU A 52 0.71 -9.16 14.51
CA LEU A 52 1.97 -9.75 14.08
C LEU A 52 3.17 -9.21 14.90
N GLY A 53 4.13 -10.09 15.21
CA GLY A 53 5.38 -9.69 15.87
C GLY A 53 6.29 -8.85 14.95
N GLU A 54 6.93 -7.82 15.50
CA GLU A 54 7.74 -6.84 14.73
C GLU A 54 8.88 -7.51 13.94
N ASP A 55 9.59 -8.48 14.52
CA ASP A 55 10.69 -9.19 13.83
C ASP A 55 10.22 -9.95 12.60
N ARG A 56 9.08 -10.65 12.72
CA ARG A 56 8.48 -11.39 11.61
C ARG A 56 7.97 -10.44 10.54
N LEU A 57 7.35 -9.33 10.96
CA LEU A 57 6.88 -8.29 10.05
C LEU A 57 8.05 -7.74 9.22
N GLY A 58 9.16 -7.40 9.87
CA GLY A 58 10.37 -6.91 9.19
C GLY A 58 10.95 -7.90 8.19
N GLN A 59 11.18 -9.15 8.61
CA GLN A 59 11.76 -10.18 7.75
C GLN A 59 10.93 -10.45 6.50
N GLU A 60 9.60 -10.54 6.62
CA GLU A 60 8.73 -10.78 5.47
C GLU A 60 8.62 -9.54 4.57
N LEU A 61 8.51 -8.33 5.14
CA LEU A 61 8.51 -7.10 4.35
C LEU A 61 9.79 -6.93 3.52
N GLU A 62 10.95 -7.25 4.09
CA GLU A 62 12.22 -7.25 3.35
C GLU A 62 12.20 -8.26 2.20
N ARG A 63 11.74 -9.49 2.44
CA ARG A 63 11.63 -10.53 1.40
C ARG A 63 10.69 -10.13 0.27
N HIS A 64 9.54 -9.54 0.59
CA HIS A 64 8.58 -9.08 -0.41
C HIS A 64 9.13 -7.88 -1.20
N ALA A 65 9.66 -6.86 -0.51
CA ALA A 65 10.22 -5.67 -1.15
C ALA A 65 11.41 -5.98 -2.07
N ALA A 66 12.28 -6.92 -1.68
CA ALA A 66 13.45 -7.30 -2.47
C ALA A 66 13.11 -7.81 -3.88
N ARG A 67 11.91 -8.39 -4.07
CA ARG A 67 11.48 -8.96 -5.36
C ARG A 67 10.28 -8.28 -6.02
N ALA A 68 9.52 -7.49 -5.28
CA ALA A 68 8.35 -6.77 -5.80
C ALA A 68 8.77 -5.56 -6.66
N THR A 69 8.22 -5.43 -7.86
CA THR A 69 8.25 -4.18 -8.63
C THR A 69 7.14 -3.25 -8.17
N THR A 70 6.00 -3.83 -7.80
CA THR A 70 4.86 -3.12 -7.22
C THR A 70 4.48 -3.75 -5.90
N LEU A 71 4.40 -2.93 -4.85
CA LEU A 71 3.93 -3.32 -3.54
C LEU A 71 2.60 -2.61 -3.27
N VAL A 72 1.54 -3.36 -3.02
CA VAL A 72 0.25 -2.82 -2.63
C VAL A 72 0.08 -3.03 -1.13
N VAL A 73 -0.22 -1.97 -0.40
CA VAL A 73 -0.40 -2.04 1.06
C VAL A 73 -1.78 -1.52 1.41
N ALA A 74 -2.56 -2.37 2.06
CA ALA A 74 -3.90 -2.07 2.53
C ALA A 74 -4.02 -2.51 3.98
N TRP A 75 -3.67 -1.60 4.89
CA TRP A 75 -3.76 -1.77 6.33
C TRP A 75 -4.86 -0.88 6.89
N GLY A 76 -5.81 -1.42 7.66
CA GLY A 76 -6.91 -0.66 8.24
C GLY A 76 -6.62 -0.17 9.66
N ASP A 77 -7.57 0.60 10.20
CA ASP A 77 -7.60 0.97 11.62
C ASP A 77 -8.04 -0.21 12.54
N GLY A 78 -7.97 -1.45 12.05
CA GLY A 78 -8.59 -2.62 12.66
C GLY A 78 -10.11 -2.68 12.40
N PRO A 79 -10.89 -3.39 13.24
CA PRO A 79 -12.28 -3.78 12.96
C PRO A 79 -13.34 -2.65 12.97
N SER A 80 -12.99 -1.36 13.06
CA SER A 80 -14.01 -0.32 13.23
C SER A 80 -13.56 1.06 12.75
N GLY A 81 -14.33 1.62 11.81
CA GLY A 81 -14.24 3.01 11.34
C GLY A 81 -14.50 4.01 12.45
N GLY A 82 -13.42 4.41 13.14
CA GLY A 82 -13.40 5.32 14.27
C GLY A 82 -11.96 5.60 14.71
N THR A 83 -11.75 6.44 15.72
CA THR A 83 -10.40 6.77 16.21
C THR A 83 -9.67 5.49 16.61
N PRO A 84 -8.55 5.14 15.95
CA PRO A 84 -7.82 3.91 16.26
C PRO A 84 -7.37 3.95 17.71
N ALA A 85 -7.49 2.83 18.42
CA ALA A 85 -6.93 2.71 19.75
C ALA A 85 -5.42 2.99 19.69
N TYR A 86 -4.89 3.73 20.66
CA TYR A 86 -3.52 4.23 20.66
C TYR A 86 -2.47 3.11 20.43
N GLY A 87 -2.68 1.93 21.04
CA GLY A 87 -1.81 0.77 20.87
C GLY A 87 -1.71 0.29 19.41
N PRO A 88 -2.84 -0.11 18.79
CA PRO A 88 -2.90 -0.41 17.37
C PRO A 88 -2.31 0.68 16.48
N ALA A 89 -2.66 1.96 16.70
CA ALA A 89 -2.16 3.09 15.91
C ALA A 89 -0.63 3.15 15.86
N VAL A 90 0.04 2.99 17.01
CA VAL A 90 1.51 2.96 17.10
C VAL A 90 2.09 1.76 16.35
N ARG A 91 1.45 0.59 16.42
CA ARG A 91 1.92 -0.62 15.71
C ARG A 91 1.84 -0.45 14.19
N TYR A 92 0.76 0.14 13.68
CA TYR A 92 0.64 0.49 12.27
C TYR A 92 1.66 1.54 11.82
N ALA A 93 1.90 2.57 12.63
CA ALA A 93 2.94 3.56 12.34
C ALA A 93 4.33 2.91 12.22
N ARG A 94 4.67 2.03 13.17
CA ARG A 94 5.92 1.24 13.14
C ARG A 94 5.98 0.34 11.92
N ALA A 95 4.90 -0.36 11.59
CA ALA A 95 4.81 -1.19 10.40
C ALA A 95 5.06 -0.38 9.12
N GLY A 96 4.50 0.83 9.04
CA GLY A 96 4.76 1.76 7.95
C GLY A 96 6.24 2.15 7.85
N LEU A 97 6.91 2.43 8.96
CA LEU A 97 8.35 2.71 8.98
C LEU A 97 9.18 1.50 8.52
N VAL A 98 8.90 0.31 9.05
CA VAL A 98 9.58 -0.93 8.68
C VAL A 98 9.39 -1.24 7.19
N LEU A 99 8.19 -1.04 6.67
CA LEU A 99 7.88 -1.15 5.25
C LEU A 99 8.76 -0.21 4.40
N LEU A 100 8.85 1.07 4.78
CA LEU A 100 9.64 2.04 4.03
C LEU A 100 11.15 1.77 4.14
N GLN A 101 11.61 1.25 5.27
CA GLN A 101 12.98 0.76 5.44
C GLN A 101 13.27 -0.43 4.52
N ALA A 102 12.36 -1.40 4.42
CA ALA A 102 12.47 -2.53 3.52
C ALA A 102 12.49 -2.09 2.04
N VAL A 103 11.61 -1.16 1.66
CA VAL A 103 11.58 -0.56 0.31
C VAL A 103 12.90 0.14 -0.01
N ARG A 104 13.44 0.93 0.92
CA ARG A 104 14.74 1.60 0.76
C ARG A 104 15.88 0.58 0.65
N ALA A 105 15.89 -0.44 1.51
CA ALA A 105 16.91 -1.48 1.55
C ALA A 105 16.94 -2.34 0.26
N ALA A 106 15.81 -2.47 -0.43
CA ALA A 106 15.75 -3.16 -1.72
C ALA A 106 16.62 -2.49 -2.80
N GLY A 107 17.04 -1.23 -2.61
CA GLY A 107 18.03 -0.55 -3.45
C GLY A 107 17.61 -0.35 -4.91
N ARG A 108 16.31 -0.51 -5.21
CA ARG A 108 15.76 -0.53 -6.56
C ARG A 108 14.45 0.22 -6.62
N ARG A 109 13.99 0.52 -7.84
CA ARG A 109 12.71 1.21 -8.02
C ARG A 109 11.53 0.32 -7.63
N ILE A 110 10.70 0.81 -6.71
CA ILE A 110 9.47 0.15 -6.28
C ILE A 110 8.29 1.10 -6.44
N HIS A 111 7.19 0.61 -7.00
CA HIS A 111 5.90 1.28 -7.01
C HIS A 111 5.11 0.89 -5.77
N LEU A 112 5.01 1.80 -4.79
CA LEU A 112 4.19 1.61 -3.61
C LEU A 112 2.80 2.18 -3.84
N VAL A 113 1.79 1.30 -3.76
CA VAL A 113 0.38 1.67 -3.83
C VAL A 113 -0.23 1.50 -2.44
N THR A 114 -0.64 2.60 -1.81
CA THR A 114 -1.34 2.56 -0.51
C THR A 114 -2.84 2.64 -0.77
N LEU A 115 -3.60 1.71 -0.17
CA LEU A 115 -5.05 1.65 -0.28
C LEU A 115 -5.67 1.96 1.08
N SER A 116 -6.55 2.97 1.13
CA SER A 116 -7.27 3.38 2.32
C SER A 116 -8.78 3.48 2.07
N ARG A 117 -9.60 3.08 3.03
CA ARG A 117 -11.01 3.48 3.04
C ARG A 117 -11.12 4.96 3.42
N THR A 118 -12.22 5.59 3.06
CA THR A 118 -12.48 7.01 3.36
C THR A 118 -12.50 7.31 4.87
N ASP A 119 -12.87 6.34 5.69
CA ASP A 119 -12.99 6.44 7.14
C ASP A 119 -11.72 6.05 7.91
N ASP A 120 -10.66 5.60 7.24
CA ASP A 120 -9.41 5.22 7.90
C ASP A 120 -8.54 6.45 8.23
N VAL A 121 -8.04 6.52 9.46
CA VAL A 121 -7.18 7.59 9.98
C VAL A 121 -5.69 7.27 9.77
N LEU A 122 -5.25 6.03 10.00
CA LEU A 122 -3.84 5.64 9.90
C LEU A 122 -3.25 5.71 8.48
N PRO A 123 -4.00 5.50 7.39
CA PRO A 123 -3.44 5.60 6.06
C PRO A 123 -2.96 7.00 5.68
N ALA A 124 -3.50 8.05 6.30
CA ALA A 124 -2.97 9.42 6.10
C ALA A 124 -1.53 9.55 6.63
N LEU A 125 -1.18 8.84 7.71
CA LEU A 125 0.17 8.80 8.24
C LEU A 125 1.11 8.04 7.30
N LEU A 126 0.70 6.86 6.82
CA LEU A 126 1.50 6.07 5.88
C LEU A 126 1.73 6.84 4.57
N ASP A 127 0.70 7.52 4.05
CA ASP A 127 0.82 8.35 2.86
C ASP A 127 1.82 9.48 3.06
N GLY A 128 1.79 10.16 4.22
CA GLY A 128 2.76 11.18 4.59
C GLY A 128 4.19 10.64 4.63
N MET A 129 4.41 9.51 5.30
CA MET A 129 5.73 8.88 5.40
C MET A 129 6.25 8.41 4.03
N ALA A 130 5.39 7.81 3.20
CA ALA A 130 5.76 7.33 1.87
C ALA A 130 6.15 8.48 0.92
N ARG A 131 5.47 9.62 1.02
CA ARG A 131 5.82 10.84 0.27
C ARG A 131 7.20 11.36 0.66
N THR A 132 7.50 11.43 1.95
CA THR A 132 8.83 11.85 2.41
C THR A 132 9.90 10.85 1.97
N ALA A 133 9.64 9.55 2.08
CA ALA A 133 10.58 8.52 1.63
C ALA A 133 10.86 8.58 0.12
N ALA A 134 9.86 8.94 -0.70
CA ALA A 134 10.03 9.10 -2.14
C ALA A 134 11.04 10.20 -2.52
N LEU A 135 11.29 11.18 -1.64
CA LEU A 135 12.32 12.21 -1.84
C LEU A 135 13.75 11.69 -1.62
N GLU A 136 13.91 10.59 -0.87
CA GLU A 136 15.22 10.09 -0.44
C GLU A 136 15.63 8.78 -1.11
N CYS A 137 14.70 8.05 -1.73
CA CYS A 137 14.95 6.74 -2.33
C CYS A 137 14.15 6.58 -3.63
N PRO A 138 14.47 5.61 -4.51
CA PRO A 138 13.79 5.41 -5.78
C PRO A 138 12.39 4.80 -5.61
N LEU A 139 11.52 5.45 -4.83
CA LEU A 139 10.16 5.03 -4.53
C LEU A 139 9.16 5.86 -5.34
N VAL A 140 8.28 5.19 -6.07
CA VAL A 140 7.11 5.83 -6.69
C VAL A 140 5.91 5.54 -5.81
N HIS A 141 5.29 6.58 -5.26
CA HIS A 141 4.13 6.42 -4.37
C HIS A 141 2.83 6.82 -5.05
N THR A 142 1.80 5.99 -4.90
CA THR A 142 0.42 6.24 -5.33
C THR A 142 -0.53 5.94 -4.17
N ALA A 143 -1.23 6.95 -3.67
CA ALA A 143 -2.24 6.78 -2.64
C ALA A 143 -3.64 6.74 -3.26
N VAL A 144 -4.40 5.69 -2.92
CA VAL A 144 -5.77 5.48 -3.36
C VAL A 144 -6.71 5.44 -2.17
N THR A 145 -7.70 6.32 -2.17
CA THR A 145 -8.81 6.29 -1.23
C THR A 145 -10.05 5.70 -1.92
N TYR A 146 -10.74 4.78 -1.25
CA TYR A 146 -11.88 4.05 -1.82
C TYR A 146 -13.05 3.90 -0.84
N GLU A 147 -14.25 3.76 -1.39
CA GLU A 147 -15.45 3.38 -0.64
C GLU A 147 -15.95 2.00 -1.07
N GLY A 148 -16.55 1.27 -0.13
CA GLY A 148 -17.12 -0.06 -0.38
C GLY A 148 -16.09 -1.18 -0.56
N PRO A 149 -16.54 -2.39 -0.94
CA PRO A 149 -15.68 -3.55 -1.05
C PRO A 149 -14.71 -3.45 -2.24
N VAL A 150 -13.52 -4.01 -2.07
CA VAL A 150 -12.52 -4.12 -3.14
C VAL A 150 -12.84 -5.31 -4.03
N THR A 151 -12.98 -5.06 -5.33
CA THR A 151 -13.13 -6.10 -6.35
C THR A 151 -11.82 -6.32 -7.10
N ALA A 152 -11.67 -7.48 -7.75
CA ALA A 152 -10.52 -7.76 -8.60
C ALA A 152 -10.30 -6.69 -9.69
N ALA A 153 -11.39 -6.20 -10.30
CA ALA A 153 -11.31 -5.15 -11.32
C ALA A 153 -10.77 -3.82 -10.75
N ARG A 154 -11.25 -3.40 -9.57
CA ARG A 154 -10.76 -2.19 -8.88
C ARG A 154 -9.30 -2.32 -8.49
N LEU A 155 -8.93 -3.45 -7.87
CA LEU A 155 -7.55 -3.70 -7.47
C LEU A 155 -6.58 -3.69 -8.66
N ARG A 156 -6.97 -4.32 -9.78
CA ARG A 156 -6.18 -4.29 -11.03
C ARG A 156 -5.97 -2.86 -11.52
N ALA A 157 -7.02 -2.04 -11.54
CA ALA A 157 -6.94 -0.64 -11.97
C ALA A 157 -5.99 0.17 -11.08
N TRP A 158 -6.01 -0.05 -9.77
CA TRP A 158 -5.14 0.66 -8.82
C TRP A 158 -3.68 0.23 -8.93
N ILE A 159 -3.40 -1.06 -9.15
CA ILE A 159 -2.05 -1.55 -9.44
C ILE A 159 -1.51 -0.90 -10.73
N ALA A 160 -2.32 -0.89 -11.79
CA ALA A 160 -1.93 -0.29 -13.07
C ALA A 160 -1.68 1.22 -12.93
N ALA A 161 -2.52 1.92 -12.17
CA ALA A 161 -2.32 3.34 -11.88
C ALA A 161 -1.04 3.60 -11.08
N GLY A 162 -0.69 2.72 -10.13
CA GLY A 162 0.57 2.79 -9.39
C GLY A 162 1.82 2.77 -10.27
N ALA A 163 1.75 2.05 -11.40
CA ALA A 163 2.81 2.02 -12.39
C ALA A 163 2.81 3.24 -13.33
N ALA A 164 1.63 3.78 -13.66
CA ALA A 164 1.47 4.79 -14.71
C ALA A 164 1.37 6.25 -14.22
N ARG A 165 0.93 6.50 -12.98
CA ARG A 165 0.60 7.84 -12.46
C ARG A 165 1.27 8.11 -11.10
N PRO A 166 2.58 8.38 -11.08
CA PRO A 166 3.30 8.68 -9.83
C PRO A 166 2.67 9.89 -9.14
N GLY A 167 2.26 9.74 -7.88
CA GLY A 167 1.75 10.84 -7.05
C GLY A 167 2.88 11.74 -6.55
N ALA A 168 4.03 11.16 -6.22
CA ALA A 168 5.28 11.86 -5.90
C ALA A 168 6.43 11.28 -6.75
N ARG A 169 7.32 12.15 -7.22
CA ARG A 169 8.58 11.81 -7.91
C ARG A 169 9.73 12.46 -7.18
#